data_AF-A0A962QRU0-F1
#
_entry.id   AF-A0A962QRU0-F1
#
_cell.length_a   1.000
_cell.length_b   1.000
_cell.length_c   1.000
_cell.angle_alpha   90.00
_cell.angle_beta   90.00
_cell.angle_gamma   90.00
#
_symmetry.space_group_name_H-M   'P 1'
#
loop_
_entity.id
_entity.type
_entity.pdbx_description
1 polymer ?
#
loop_
_entity_poly.entity_id
_entity_poly.type
_entity_poly.pdbx_seq_one_letter_code
_entity_poly.pdbx_strand_id
1 'polypeptide(L)'
;MNREEHYRARLARQRALGGSGAESKRAGGDQGIRRDATVDCGWGRLIFAHTFHDNRKLIDTLLAESPGKRDIAFYVSDPHVLLAMEPQNVFLDPSHSYRLWLDRYKVGPLRPRGYTIRLLNSRADAEAVRRVYLAREMIPPPVDFVWRNRTSRTVQYFVASDIHTGEVLGVATGVDHVEAFNDPEKGASLWALAVDPQARNPGIGQALVRHMIEYFIGRGRSYLDLSVMHSNREAIRLYERLKFERINVFTAKNKNSFNEPLFIGTQPQEKLNPYARIITREAQRRGIGVNVLDAEAGFFELALGGRSITCRESLSELTTSIAMSRCDDKAVTHRCLKRAGLRVPAQLQVQDAQQAGAFLDEYQAIVVKPARG
;
A
#
# COMPACT_ATOMS: atom_id res chain seq x y z
N MET A 1 38.31 22.08 5.20
CA MET A 1 37.23 22.26 6.21
C MET A 1 37.81 22.04 7.58
N ASN A 2 37.68 23.04 8.45
CA ASN A 2 38.16 22.99 9.83
C ASN A 2 37.23 22.11 10.69
N ARG A 3 37.76 21.50 11.75
CA ARG A 3 37.06 20.61 12.69
C ARG A 3 35.84 21.30 13.34
N GLU A 4 35.89 22.62 13.51
CA GLU A 4 34.78 23.44 13.99
C GLU A 4 33.64 23.60 12.96
N GLU A 5 33.95 23.68 11.67
CA GLU A 5 32.93 23.75 10.60
C GLU A 5 32.19 22.42 10.47
N HIS A 6 32.92 21.31 10.58
CA HIS A 6 32.33 19.97 10.67
C HIS A 6 31.42 19.84 11.90
N TYR A 7 31.83 20.39 13.05
CA TYR A 7 31.04 20.35 14.27
C TYR A 7 29.78 21.23 14.19
N ARG A 8 29.88 22.44 13.61
CA ARG A 8 28.72 23.33 13.39
C ARG A 8 27.76 22.78 12.34
N ALA A 9 28.25 22.24 11.23
CA ALA A 9 27.43 21.55 10.23
C ALA A 9 26.74 20.31 10.83
N ARG A 10 27.44 19.57 11.70
CA ARG A 10 26.88 18.43 12.43
C ARG A 10 25.78 18.83 13.41
N LEU A 11 25.94 19.91 14.17
CA LEU A 11 24.90 20.44 15.07
C LEU A 11 23.69 20.97 14.29
N ALA A 12 23.90 21.64 13.16
CA ALA A 12 22.83 22.09 12.26
C ALA A 12 22.03 20.89 11.70
N ARG A 13 22.71 19.82 11.28
CA ARG A 13 22.09 18.55 10.81
C ARG A 13 21.36 17.79 11.91
N GLN A 14 21.84 17.85 13.14
CA GLN A 14 21.17 17.24 14.30
C GLN A 14 19.89 17.99 14.68
N ARG A 15 19.82 19.30 14.40
CA ARG A 15 18.61 20.12 14.54
C ARG A 15 17.67 19.99 13.34
N ALA A 16 18.20 19.69 12.15
CA ALA A 16 17.46 19.25 10.98
C ALA A 16 17.04 17.77 11.11
N LEU A 17 16.41 17.42 12.22
CA LEU A 17 15.55 16.24 12.28
C LEU A 17 14.60 16.35 11.09
N GLY A 18 14.68 15.38 10.17
CA GLY A 18 13.89 15.37 8.93
C GLY A 18 12.44 15.72 9.22
N GLY A 19 12.04 16.92 8.79
CA GLY A 19 10.78 17.56 9.15
C GLY A 19 10.83 18.33 10.48
N SER A 20 11.64 19.39 10.60
CA SER A 20 11.30 20.46 11.54
C SER A 20 10.03 21.13 11.01
N GLY A 21 8.90 20.80 11.63
CA GLY A 21 7.59 21.34 11.28
C GLY A 21 7.66 22.87 11.15
N ALA A 22 7.20 23.39 10.02
CA ALA A 22 6.95 24.79 9.65
C ALA A 22 8.02 25.88 9.95
N GLU A 23 8.85 25.79 10.98
CA GLU A 23 9.74 26.84 11.45
C GLU A 23 11.05 26.93 10.64
N SER A 24 11.44 25.87 9.93
CA SER A 24 12.55 25.97 8.96
C SER A 24 12.13 26.57 7.61
N LYS A 25 10.84 26.89 7.38
CA LYS A 25 10.36 27.43 6.09
C LYS A 25 10.78 28.89 5.82
N ARG A 26 11.53 29.57 6.68
CA ARG A 26 11.79 31.02 6.52
C ARG A 26 13.25 31.49 6.48
N ALA A 27 14.24 30.61 6.58
CA ALA A 27 15.65 31.03 6.54
C ALA A 27 16.41 30.37 5.38
N GLY A 28 16.22 30.90 4.17
CA GLY A 28 17.15 30.81 3.03
C GLY A 28 17.52 29.40 2.54
N GLY A 29 16.78 28.85 1.57
CA GLY A 29 17.17 27.59 0.91
C GLY A 29 16.32 27.10 -0.26
N ASP A 30 15.30 27.84 -0.72
CA ASP A 30 14.39 27.36 -1.78
C ASP A 30 14.90 27.62 -3.22
N GLN A 31 16.11 28.18 -3.37
CA GLN A 31 16.69 28.43 -4.69
C GLN A 31 17.24 27.11 -5.28
N GLY A 32 16.41 26.45 -6.10
CA GLY A 32 16.81 25.35 -6.96
C GLY A 32 16.19 23.99 -6.66
N ILE A 33 15.40 23.84 -5.60
CA ILE A 33 14.66 22.59 -5.34
C ILE A 33 13.58 22.42 -6.41
N ARG A 34 13.49 21.22 -7.00
CA ARG A 34 12.39 20.89 -7.91
C ARG A 34 11.12 20.70 -7.10
N ARG A 35 10.12 21.54 -7.37
CA ARG A 35 8.80 21.46 -6.74
C ARG A 35 7.98 20.29 -7.26
N ASP A 36 7.02 19.86 -6.45
CA ASP A 36 6.04 18.82 -6.77
C ASP A 36 6.68 17.53 -7.30
N ALA A 37 7.81 17.15 -6.70
CA ALA A 37 8.66 16.10 -7.23
C ALA A 37 8.03 14.71 -7.05
N THR A 38 7.96 13.97 -8.15
CA THR A 38 7.53 12.58 -8.20
C THR A 38 8.52 11.75 -8.98
N VAL A 39 8.74 10.51 -8.53
CA VAL A 39 9.59 9.54 -9.22
C VAL A 39 8.77 8.27 -9.45
N ASP A 40 8.56 7.90 -10.71
CA ASP A 40 7.97 6.61 -11.06
C ASP A 40 9.01 5.51 -10.80
N CYS A 41 8.65 4.54 -9.97
CA CYS A 41 9.46 3.36 -9.65
C CYS A 41 8.98 2.09 -10.36
N GLY A 42 7.97 2.21 -11.23
CA GLY A 42 7.37 1.12 -11.99
C GLY A 42 6.33 0.33 -11.22
N TRP A 43 6.44 0.21 -9.88
CA TRP A 43 5.38 -0.32 -9.00
C TRP A 43 4.41 0.75 -8.50
N GLY A 44 4.76 2.02 -8.69
CA GLY A 44 4.03 3.21 -8.24
C GLY A 44 4.97 4.42 -8.21
N ARG A 45 4.43 5.56 -7.82
CA ARG A 45 5.15 6.83 -7.70
C ARG A 45 5.59 7.06 -6.26
N LEU A 46 6.86 7.38 -6.07
CA LEU A 46 7.37 8.05 -4.89
C LEU A 46 7.08 9.55 -5.01
N ILE A 47 6.19 10.05 -4.18
CA ILE A 47 5.79 11.45 -4.16
C ILE A 47 6.50 12.11 -2.98
N PHE A 48 7.40 13.07 -3.24
CA PHE A 48 8.16 13.75 -2.20
C PHE A 48 7.35 14.91 -1.63
N ALA A 49 6.50 14.62 -0.64
CA ALA A 49 5.48 15.53 -0.12
C ALA A 49 6.03 16.90 0.34
N HIS A 50 7.21 16.93 0.95
CA HIS A 50 7.87 18.17 1.38
C HIS A 50 8.24 19.14 0.22
N THR A 51 8.23 18.67 -1.03
CA THR A 51 8.45 19.52 -2.22
C THR A 51 7.16 20.17 -2.75
N PHE A 52 6.01 19.83 -2.17
CA PHE A 52 4.72 20.44 -2.48
C PHE A 52 4.44 21.57 -1.50
N HIS A 53 4.06 22.74 -2.02
CA HIS A 53 3.67 23.88 -1.18
C HIS A 53 2.17 23.89 -0.84
N ASP A 54 1.37 23.14 -1.59
CA ASP A 54 -0.08 23.04 -1.42
C ASP A 54 -0.47 21.58 -1.12
N ASN A 55 -1.12 21.38 0.03
CA ASN A 55 -1.61 20.08 0.47
C ASN A 55 -2.71 19.54 -0.46
N ARG A 56 -3.53 20.40 -1.09
CA ARG A 56 -4.54 19.96 -2.06
C ARG A 56 -3.88 19.36 -3.29
N LYS A 57 -2.88 20.06 -3.86
CA LYS A 57 -2.09 19.53 -4.99
C LYS A 57 -1.39 18.20 -4.68
N LEU A 58 -0.82 18.06 -3.47
CA LEU A 58 -0.22 16.81 -3.03
C LEU A 58 -1.24 15.66 -3.00
N ILE A 59 -2.42 15.92 -2.44
CA ILE A 59 -3.52 14.96 -2.37
C ILE A 59 -3.99 14.58 -3.78
N ASP A 60 -4.27 15.55 -4.64
CA ASP A 60 -4.74 15.29 -6.01
C ASP A 60 -3.69 14.46 -6.77
N THR A 61 -2.41 14.73 -6.54
CA THR A 61 -1.31 13.92 -7.07
C THR A 61 -1.35 12.49 -6.55
N LEU A 62 -1.56 12.27 -5.24
CA LEU A 62 -1.66 10.94 -4.64
C LEU A 62 -2.93 10.18 -5.10
N LEU A 63 -4.05 10.88 -5.32
CA LEU A 63 -5.31 10.30 -5.80
C LEU A 63 -5.28 9.93 -7.29
N ALA A 64 -4.41 10.56 -8.08
CA ALA A 64 -4.16 10.20 -9.48
C ALA A 64 -3.39 8.86 -9.67
N GLU A 65 -3.31 8.03 -8.62
CA GLU A 65 -2.73 6.69 -8.67
C GLU A 65 -3.43 5.85 -9.75
N SER A 66 -2.62 5.24 -10.63
CA SER A 66 -3.15 4.39 -11.69
C SER A 66 -3.53 2.99 -11.18
N PRO A 67 -4.53 2.32 -11.79
CA PRO A 67 -4.89 0.95 -11.42
C PRO A 67 -3.69 0.00 -11.42
N GLY A 68 -3.56 -0.82 -10.37
CA GLY A 68 -2.45 -1.77 -10.21
C GLY A 68 -1.11 -1.14 -9.81
N LYS A 69 -1.07 0.17 -9.54
CA LYS A 69 0.07 0.87 -8.94
C LYS A 69 -0.18 1.10 -7.45
N ARG A 70 0.89 1.45 -6.76
CA ARG A 70 0.86 1.75 -5.33
C ARG A 70 1.76 2.94 -5.03
N ASP A 71 1.19 4.12 -5.10
CA ASP A 71 1.85 5.37 -4.82
C ASP A 71 2.07 5.53 -3.31
N ILE A 72 3.10 6.30 -2.95
CA ILE A 72 3.38 6.66 -1.57
C ILE A 72 3.90 8.09 -1.52
N ALA A 73 3.23 8.90 -0.70
CA ALA A 73 3.71 10.21 -0.32
C ALA A 73 4.71 10.06 0.85
N PHE A 74 5.96 10.45 0.66
CA PHE A 74 7.03 10.39 1.64
C PHE A 74 7.38 11.80 2.14
N TYR A 75 7.80 11.94 3.40
CA TYR A 75 8.07 13.24 4.04
C TYR A 75 6.84 14.14 4.19
N VAL A 76 5.69 13.57 4.55
CA VAL A 76 4.46 14.33 4.78
C VAL A 76 4.62 15.21 6.03
N SER A 77 4.55 16.54 5.85
CA SER A 77 4.72 17.52 6.94
C SER A 77 3.47 17.70 7.79
N ASP A 78 2.29 17.77 7.15
CA ASP A 78 1.01 18.05 7.80
C ASP A 78 0.05 16.84 7.69
N PRO A 79 0.39 15.67 8.27
CA PRO A 79 -0.39 14.45 8.08
C PRO A 79 -1.85 14.62 8.52
N HIS A 80 -2.09 15.35 9.62
CA HIS A 80 -3.43 15.61 10.13
C HIS A 80 -4.29 16.46 9.17
N VAL A 81 -3.68 17.39 8.42
CA VAL A 81 -4.38 18.19 7.41
C VAL A 81 -4.75 17.32 6.20
N LEU A 82 -3.84 16.47 5.73
CA LEU A 82 -4.12 15.57 4.61
C LEU A 82 -5.29 14.62 4.91
N LEU A 83 -5.32 14.06 6.12
CA LEU A 83 -6.42 13.19 6.55
C LEU A 83 -7.73 13.95 6.71
N ALA A 84 -7.70 15.21 7.15
CA ALA A 84 -8.91 16.03 7.25
C ALA A 84 -9.45 16.42 5.87
N MET A 85 -8.58 16.62 4.88
CA MET A 85 -8.95 16.96 3.51
C MET A 85 -9.56 15.78 2.75
N GLU A 86 -9.04 14.57 2.93
CA GLU A 86 -9.51 13.35 2.24
C GLU A 86 -9.63 12.14 3.19
N PRO A 87 -10.53 12.19 4.19
CA PRO A 87 -10.63 11.15 5.22
C PRO A 87 -11.07 9.79 4.66
N GLN A 88 -11.77 9.80 3.52
CA GLN A 88 -12.29 8.60 2.87
C GLN A 88 -11.34 7.97 1.86
N ASN A 89 -10.37 8.72 1.36
CA ASN A 89 -9.49 8.28 0.27
C ASN A 89 -8.03 8.13 0.69
N VAL A 90 -7.59 8.78 1.78
CA VAL A 90 -6.19 8.76 2.21
C VAL A 90 -6.08 8.23 3.64
N PHE A 91 -4.97 7.53 3.92
CA PHE A 91 -4.61 7.11 5.27
C PHE A 91 -3.10 7.29 5.51
N LEU A 92 -2.68 7.35 6.77
CA LEU A 92 -1.27 7.28 7.12
C LEU A 92 -0.82 5.82 7.07
N ASP A 93 0.19 5.57 6.25
CA ASP A 93 0.79 4.25 6.17
C ASP A 93 1.42 3.91 7.53
N PRO A 94 1.11 2.73 8.13
CA PRO A 94 1.63 2.36 9.44
C PRO A 94 3.07 1.85 9.33
N SER A 95 3.95 2.68 8.77
CA SER A 95 5.37 2.42 8.62
C SER A 95 6.19 3.23 9.62
N HIS A 96 7.41 2.75 9.87
CA HIS A 96 8.46 3.48 10.56
C HIS A 96 9.46 3.96 9.54
N SER A 97 9.88 5.21 9.70
CA SER A 97 10.93 5.81 8.88
C SER A 97 12.25 5.77 9.62
N TYR A 98 13.33 5.45 8.91
CA TYR A 98 14.67 5.32 9.45
C TYR A 98 15.68 6.07 8.58
N ARG A 99 16.71 6.64 9.20
CA ARG A 99 17.83 7.35 8.55
C ARG A 99 19.16 6.76 8.98
N LEU A 100 20.05 6.53 8.03
CA LEU A 100 21.48 6.35 8.29
C LEU A 100 22.24 7.58 7.78
N TRP A 101 22.95 8.26 8.68
CA TRP A 101 23.94 9.26 8.27
C TRP A 101 25.16 8.55 7.68
N LEU A 102 25.47 8.84 6.42
CA LEU A 102 26.48 8.10 5.66
C LEU A 102 27.91 8.36 6.15
N ASP A 103 28.16 9.52 6.77
CA ASP A 103 29.43 9.82 7.45
C ASP A 103 29.67 9.00 8.73
N ARG A 104 28.62 8.37 9.27
CA ARG A 104 28.68 7.45 10.42
C ARG A 104 28.78 5.99 10.01
N TYR A 105 28.68 5.68 8.71
CA TYR A 105 28.76 4.31 8.24
C TYR A 105 30.13 3.72 8.52
N LYS A 106 30.14 2.52 9.11
CA LYS A 106 31.35 1.71 9.26
C LYS A 106 31.27 0.52 8.32
N VAL A 107 32.27 0.41 7.44
CA VAL A 107 32.44 -0.75 6.55
C VAL A 107 32.44 -2.02 7.39
N GLY A 108 31.55 -2.95 7.05
CA GLY A 108 31.39 -4.20 7.78
C GLY A 108 32.39 -5.26 7.29
N PRO A 109 32.78 -6.22 8.14
CA PRO A 109 33.61 -7.34 7.72
C PRO A 109 32.84 -8.39 6.90
N LEU A 110 31.51 -8.24 6.74
CA LEU A 110 30.67 -9.19 6.01
C LEU A 110 31.12 -9.24 4.55
N ARG A 111 31.70 -10.37 4.15
CA ARG A 111 32.00 -10.68 2.75
C ARG A 111 30.93 -11.63 2.22
N PRO A 112 30.16 -11.25 1.19
CA PRO A 112 29.28 -12.16 0.48
C PRO A 112 30.01 -13.46 0.11
N ARG A 113 29.40 -14.61 0.40
CA ARG A 113 29.92 -15.94 0.04
C ARG A 113 28.91 -16.62 -0.87
N GLY A 114 29.33 -16.96 -2.08
CA GLY A 114 28.47 -17.60 -3.09
C GLY A 114 27.59 -16.65 -3.90
N TYR A 115 27.60 -15.35 -3.61
CA TYR A 115 26.91 -14.34 -4.41
C TYR A 115 27.70 -13.04 -4.49
N THR A 116 27.41 -12.23 -5.50
CA THR A 116 27.96 -10.88 -5.70
C THR A 116 26.84 -9.85 -5.75
N ILE A 117 27.13 -8.62 -5.32
CA ILE A 117 26.20 -7.49 -5.46
C ILE A 117 26.68 -6.61 -6.60
N ARG A 118 25.76 -6.26 -7.51
CA ARG A 118 26.03 -5.37 -8.65
C ARG A 118 24.79 -4.58 -9.02
N LEU A 119 24.97 -3.56 -9.87
CA LEU A 119 23.84 -2.95 -10.56
C LEU A 119 23.22 -3.94 -11.55
N LEU A 120 21.90 -3.84 -11.72
CA LEU A 120 21.17 -4.54 -12.77
C LEU A 120 21.73 -4.15 -14.14
N ASN A 121 22.07 -5.14 -14.97
CA ASN A 121 22.76 -4.87 -16.24
C ASN A 121 22.22 -5.69 -17.43
N SER A 122 21.29 -6.62 -17.21
CA SER A 122 20.67 -7.42 -18.28
C SER A 122 19.14 -7.41 -18.22
N ARG A 123 18.48 -7.79 -19.32
CA ARG A 123 17.02 -7.98 -19.36
C ARG A 123 16.59 -9.19 -18.53
N ALA A 124 17.41 -10.25 -18.51
CA ALA A 124 17.21 -11.42 -17.67
C ALA A 124 17.20 -11.06 -16.17
N ASP A 125 18.05 -10.11 -15.74
CA ASP A 125 18.00 -9.59 -14.37
C ASP A 125 16.64 -8.94 -14.07
N ALA A 126 16.08 -8.16 -14.99
CA ALA A 126 14.80 -7.50 -14.79
C ALA A 126 13.63 -8.49 -14.68
N GLU A 127 13.68 -9.59 -15.44
CA GLU A 127 12.74 -10.72 -15.32
C GLU A 127 12.91 -11.43 -13.97
N ALA A 128 14.14 -11.68 -13.55
CA ALA A 128 14.43 -12.33 -12.28
C ALA A 128 14.06 -11.44 -11.07
N VAL A 129 14.25 -10.12 -11.15
CA VAL A 129 13.77 -9.15 -10.16
C VAL A 129 12.25 -9.22 -10.01
N ARG A 130 11.53 -9.27 -11.13
CA ARG A 130 10.06 -9.45 -11.11
C ARG A 130 9.66 -10.74 -10.42
N ARG A 131 10.35 -11.85 -10.69
CA ARG A 131 10.14 -13.14 -10.02
C ARG A 131 10.34 -13.04 -8.50
N VAL A 132 11.43 -12.41 -8.05
CA VAL A 132 11.72 -12.22 -6.62
C VAL A 132 10.63 -11.39 -5.92
N TYR A 133 10.14 -10.32 -6.56
CA TYR A 133 9.06 -9.51 -6.01
C TYR A 133 7.74 -10.29 -5.89
N LEU A 134 7.37 -11.06 -6.92
CA LEU A 134 6.17 -11.90 -6.89
C LEU A 134 6.25 -12.96 -5.78
N ALA A 135 7.41 -13.59 -5.59
CA ALA A 135 7.63 -14.56 -4.52
C ALA A 135 7.54 -13.95 -3.10
N ARG A 136 7.57 -12.63 -2.99
CA ARG A 136 7.40 -11.87 -1.74
C ARG A 136 6.06 -11.13 -1.66
N GLU A 137 5.11 -11.46 -2.54
CA GLU A 137 3.79 -10.82 -2.61
C GLU A 137 3.86 -9.29 -2.80
N MET A 138 4.94 -8.82 -3.42
CA MET A 138 5.14 -7.42 -3.75
C MET A 138 4.64 -7.13 -5.16
N ILE A 139 4.17 -5.91 -5.41
CA ILE A 139 3.81 -5.44 -6.76
C ILE A 139 5.10 -5.24 -7.55
N PRO A 140 5.41 -6.05 -8.58
CA PRO A 140 6.63 -5.87 -9.33
C PRO A 140 6.50 -4.73 -10.35
N PRO A 141 7.55 -3.93 -10.58
CA PRO A 141 7.60 -3.06 -11.74
C PRO A 141 7.60 -3.90 -13.05
N PRO A 142 7.05 -3.38 -14.16
CA PRO A 142 7.16 -4.04 -15.46
C PRO A 142 8.62 -4.26 -15.88
N VAL A 143 8.91 -5.40 -16.51
CA VAL A 143 10.28 -5.76 -16.95
C VAL A 143 10.86 -4.68 -17.89
N ASP A 144 10.09 -4.23 -18.88
CA ASP A 144 10.52 -3.18 -19.80
C ASP A 144 10.73 -1.82 -19.11
N PHE A 145 10.04 -1.57 -17.99
CA PHE A 145 10.27 -0.36 -17.21
C PHE A 145 11.65 -0.42 -16.53
N VAL A 146 11.94 -1.53 -15.84
CA VAL A 146 13.24 -1.73 -15.16
C VAL A 146 14.39 -1.72 -16.17
N TRP A 147 14.24 -2.42 -17.28
CA TRP A 147 15.27 -2.48 -18.32
C TRP A 147 15.58 -1.12 -18.95
N ARG A 148 14.55 -0.31 -19.24
CA ARG A 148 14.73 1.05 -19.76
C ARG A 148 15.37 1.99 -18.73
N ASN A 149 15.03 1.84 -17.46
CA ASN A 149 15.54 2.68 -16.37
C ASN A 149 16.83 2.17 -15.71
N ARG A 150 17.44 1.09 -16.22
CA ARG A 150 18.65 0.48 -15.61
C ARG A 150 19.84 1.45 -15.49
N THR A 151 19.94 2.43 -16.38
CA THR A 151 20.99 3.47 -16.40
C THR A 151 20.48 4.82 -15.90
N SER A 152 19.31 4.86 -15.27
CA SER A 152 18.83 6.07 -14.60
C SER A 152 19.87 6.54 -13.59
N ARG A 153 19.93 7.86 -13.37
CA ARG A 153 20.71 8.45 -12.27
C ARG A 153 19.87 8.63 -11.02
N THR A 154 18.55 8.65 -11.18
CA THR A 154 17.58 8.87 -10.11
C THR A 154 17.21 7.56 -9.43
N VAL A 155 17.05 6.47 -10.19
CA VAL A 155 16.61 5.16 -9.68
C VAL A 155 17.67 4.11 -9.98
N GLN A 156 18.27 3.53 -8.94
CA GLN A 156 19.29 2.49 -9.04
C GLN A 156 18.72 1.14 -8.63
N TYR A 157 18.91 0.11 -9.45
CA TYR A 157 18.54 -1.26 -9.12
C TYR A 157 19.79 -2.06 -8.76
N PHE A 158 19.88 -2.49 -7.51
CA PHE A 158 20.95 -3.38 -7.02
C PHE A 158 20.43 -4.80 -6.97
N VAL A 159 21.19 -5.74 -7.51
CA VAL A 159 20.86 -7.16 -7.50
C VAL A 159 21.96 -7.96 -6.83
N ALA A 160 21.54 -8.96 -6.05
CA ALA A 160 22.41 -10.02 -5.56
C ALA A 160 22.31 -11.19 -6.53
N SER A 161 23.44 -11.63 -7.10
CA SER A 161 23.51 -12.68 -8.11
C SER A 161 24.42 -13.80 -7.64
N ASP A 162 23.96 -15.05 -7.73
CA ASP A 162 24.76 -16.24 -7.45
C ASP A 162 25.99 -16.28 -8.37
N ILE A 163 27.17 -16.57 -7.81
CA ILE A 163 28.41 -16.53 -8.60
C ILE A 163 28.59 -17.72 -9.55
N HIS A 164 27.89 -18.83 -9.33
CA HIS A 164 27.98 -20.04 -10.15
C HIS A 164 26.86 -20.08 -11.19
N THR A 165 25.63 -19.77 -10.79
CA THR A 165 24.46 -19.89 -11.68
C THR A 165 24.09 -18.57 -12.36
N GLY A 166 24.53 -17.43 -11.81
CA GLY A 166 24.11 -16.09 -12.25
C GLY A 166 22.69 -15.71 -11.81
N GLU A 167 21.97 -16.59 -11.13
CA GLU A 167 20.58 -16.35 -10.70
C GLU A 167 20.49 -15.16 -9.75
N VAL A 168 19.47 -14.30 -9.93
CA VAL A 168 19.19 -13.20 -9.01
C VAL A 168 18.52 -13.74 -7.75
N LEU A 169 19.21 -13.61 -6.62
CA LEU A 169 18.80 -14.05 -5.28
C LEU A 169 18.14 -12.94 -4.46
N GLY A 170 18.26 -11.68 -4.89
CA GLY A 170 17.69 -10.54 -4.16
C GLY A 170 17.87 -9.23 -4.91
N VAL A 171 17.09 -8.23 -4.49
CA VAL A 171 17.02 -6.92 -5.13
C VAL A 171 16.78 -5.82 -4.11
N ALA A 172 17.33 -4.63 -4.36
CA ALA A 172 17.00 -3.40 -3.66
C ALA A 172 16.99 -2.22 -4.63
N THR A 173 16.09 -1.26 -4.42
CA THR A 173 16.00 -0.04 -5.24
C THR A 173 16.48 1.17 -4.44
N GLY A 174 17.43 1.92 -4.97
CA GLY A 174 17.90 3.18 -4.39
C GLY A 174 17.36 4.37 -5.18
N VAL A 175 17.00 5.46 -4.50
CA VAL A 175 16.55 6.70 -5.14
C VAL A 175 17.43 7.87 -4.70
N ASP A 176 18.04 8.55 -5.66
CA ASP A 176 18.95 9.68 -5.44
C ASP A 176 18.16 10.99 -5.36
N HIS A 177 18.11 11.63 -4.18
CA HIS A 177 17.25 12.81 -3.95
C HIS A 177 17.77 14.05 -4.66
N VAL A 178 19.09 14.16 -4.87
CA VAL A 178 19.67 15.25 -5.66
C VAL A 178 19.24 15.15 -7.12
N GLU A 179 19.23 13.95 -7.68
CA GLU A 179 18.79 13.74 -9.07
C GLU A 179 17.25 13.81 -9.19
N ALA A 180 16.52 13.42 -8.16
CA ALA A 180 15.06 13.46 -8.13
C ALA A 180 14.52 14.90 -8.01
N PHE A 181 15.05 15.69 -7.08
CA PHE A 181 14.50 17.01 -6.78
C PHE A 181 15.52 18.08 -6.36
N ASN A 182 16.81 17.86 -6.63
CA ASN A 182 17.89 18.76 -6.26
C ASN A 182 17.94 19.03 -4.75
N ASP A 183 17.86 17.94 -3.96
CA ASP A 183 17.91 18.00 -2.51
C ASP A 183 19.14 18.74 -1.97
N PRO A 184 18.98 19.88 -1.26
CA PRO A 184 20.09 20.60 -0.65
C PRO A 184 20.78 19.81 0.45
N GLU A 185 20.09 18.88 1.12
CA GLU A 185 20.69 18.03 2.15
C GLU A 185 21.48 16.85 1.56
N LYS A 186 21.38 16.64 0.24
CA LYS A 186 22.05 15.57 -0.52
C LYS A 186 21.67 14.17 -0.04
N GLY A 187 20.39 13.91 0.17
CA GLY A 187 19.84 12.63 0.59
C GLY A 187 19.77 11.56 -0.50
N ALA A 188 19.43 10.36 -0.05
CA ALA A 188 18.98 9.24 -0.87
C ALA A 188 17.99 8.39 -0.06
N SER A 189 17.24 7.51 -0.71
CA SER A 189 16.39 6.54 -0.01
C SER A 189 16.42 5.13 -0.58
N LEU A 190 16.23 4.14 0.30
CA LEU A 190 16.14 2.72 0.00
C LEU A 190 14.68 2.27 -0.05
N TRP A 191 14.35 1.55 -1.11
CA TRP A 191 13.02 1.02 -1.39
C TRP A 191 13.08 -0.42 -1.88
N ALA A 192 11.96 -1.13 -1.71
CA ALA A 192 11.70 -2.43 -2.31
C ALA A 192 12.86 -3.45 -2.14
N LEU A 193 13.40 -3.57 -0.92
CA LEU A 193 14.35 -4.62 -0.56
C LEU A 193 13.63 -5.97 -0.48
N ALA A 194 14.05 -6.92 -1.31
CA ALA A 194 13.51 -8.27 -1.33
C ALA A 194 14.64 -9.30 -1.52
N VAL A 195 14.49 -10.45 -0.88
CA VAL A 195 15.40 -11.60 -1.02
C VAL A 195 14.55 -12.79 -1.42
N ASP A 196 15.00 -13.61 -2.36
CA ASP A 196 14.30 -14.82 -2.76
C ASP A 196 14.07 -15.75 -1.54
N PRO A 197 12.83 -16.20 -1.25
CA PRO A 197 12.57 -17.18 -0.19
C PRO A 197 13.37 -18.48 -0.31
N GLN A 198 13.78 -18.87 -1.53
CA GLN A 198 14.56 -20.08 -1.79
C GLN A 198 16.08 -19.85 -1.73
N ALA A 199 16.54 -18.61 -1.55
CA ALA A 199 17.97 -18.32 -1.44
C ALA A 199 18.56 -18.97 -0.18
N ARG A 200 19.59 -19.79 -0.36
CA ARG A 200 20.26 -20.51 0.72
C ARG A 200 21.36 -19.68 1.41
N ASN A 201 21.85 -18.64 0.74
CA ASN A 201 22.97 -17.84 1.23
C ASN A 201 22.48 -16.84 2.29
N PRO A 202 23.08 -16.82 3.50
CA PRO A 202 22.70 -15.85 4.51
C PRO A 202 23.20 -14.45 4.17
N GLY A 203 22.52 -13.44 4.71
CA GLY A 203 23.00 -12.05 4.71
C GLY A 203 22.80 -11.28 3.40
N ILE A 204 22.08 -11.82 2.41
CA ILE A 204 21.83 -11.15 1.11
C ILE A 204 21.23 -9.75 1.31
N GLY A 205 20.18 -9.62 2.12
CA GLY A 205 19.55 -8.33 2.40
C GLY A 205 20.52 -7.33 3.04
N GLN A 206 21.37 -7.79 3.96
CA GLN A 206 22.39 -6.94 4.59
C GLN A 206 23.46 -6.49 3.59
N ALA A 207 23.90 -7.38 2.69
CA ALA A 207 24.89 -7.06 1.67
C ALA A 207 24.34 -6.05 0.65
N LEU A 208 23.09 -6.21 0.22
CA LEU A 208 22.39 -5.26 -0.66
C LEU A 208 22.35 -3.85 -0.06
N VAL A 209 21.92 -3.73 1.20
CA VAL A 209 21.83 -2.43 1.88
C VAL A 209 23.23 -1.79 2.02
N ARG A 210 24.24 -2.57 2.42
CA ARG A 210 25.62 -2.06 2.57
C ARG A 210 26.22 -1.58 1.26
N HIS A 211 26.04 -2.35 0.18
CA HIS A 211 26.53 -1.96 -1.13
C HIS A 211 25.83 -0.67 -1.63
N MET A 212 24.52 -0.53 -1.36
CA MET A 212 23.79 0.71 -1.67
C MET A 212 24.31 1.91 -0.86
N ILE A 213 24.59 1.72 0.43
CA ILE A 213 25.22 2.74 1.29
C ILE A 213 26.56 3.19 0.69
N GLU A 214 27.43 2.25 0.37
CA GLU A 214 28.76 2.51 -0.19
C GLU A 214 28.67 3.21 -1.56
N TYR A 215 27.72 2.80 -2.40
CA TYR A 215 27.42 3.46 -3.67
C TYR A 215 27.03 4.94 -3.48
N PHE A 216 26.13 5.25 -2.55
CA PHE A 216 25.70 6.63 -2.30
C PHE A 216 26.74 7.47 -1.55
N ILE A 217 27.62 6.86 -0.75
CA ILE A 217 28.83 7.52 -0.24
C ILE A 217 29.72 7.95 -1.40
N GLY A 218 29.97 7.05 -2.37
CA GLY A 218 30.77 7.36 -3.57
C GLY A 218 30.17 8.49 -4.42
N ARG A 219 28.86 8.71 -4.34
CA ARG A 219 28.15 9.84 -4.98
C ARG A 219 28.05 11.11 -4.12
N GLY A 220 28.66 11.12 -2.94
CA GLY A 220 28.69 12.28 -2.06
C GLY A 220 27.33 12.62 -1.45
N ARG A 221 26.51 11.60 -1.15
CA ARG A 221 25.25 11.77 -0.41
C ARG A 221 25.49 11.81 1.09
N SER A 222 24.62 12.51 1.82
CA SER A 222 24.76 12.73 3.26
C SER A 222 24.09 11.66 4.10
N TYR A 223 22.95 11.12 3.65
CA TYR A 223 22.16 10.15 4.39
C TYR A 223 21.41 9.19 3.46
N LEU A 224 20.97 8.05 4.01
CA LEU A 224 20.07 7.11 3.36
C LEU A 224 18.84 6.88 4.24
N ASP A 225 17.67 7.22 3.71
CA ASP A 225 16.38 7.03 4.38
C ASP A 225 15.63 5.79 3.89
N LEU A 226 14.71 5.28 4.68
CA LEU A 226 13.80 4.22 4.27
C LEU A 226 12.49 4.28 5.06
N SER A 227 11.47 3.63 4.51
CA SER A 227 10.23 3.32 5.22
C SER A 227 10.04 1.80 5.29
N VAL A 228 9.61 1.30 6.45
CA VAL A 228 9.36 -0.12 6.70
C VAL A 228 8.08 -0.30 7.50
N MET A 229 7.22 -1.24 7.10
CA MET A 229 6.00 -1.57 7.86
C MET A 229 6.33 -1.88 9.32
N HIS A 230 5.53 -1.35 10.27
CA HIS A 230 5.77 -1.52 11.71
C HIS A 230 5.79 -3.00 12.16
N SER A 231 5.12 -3.87 11.40
CA SER A 231 5.03 -5.32 11.62
C SER A 231 6.23 -6.10 11.07
N ASN A 232 7.06 -5.51 10.20
CA ASN A 232 8.20 -6.21 9.58
C ASN A 232 9.41 -6.22 10.53
N ARG A 233 9.33 -7.08 11.56
CA ARG A 233 10.34 -7.20 12.62
C ARG A 233 11.72 -7.61 12.10
N GLU A 234 11.77 -8.42 11.04
CA GLU A 234 13.03 -8.88 10.46
C GLU A 234 13.80 -7.73 9.81
N ALA A 235 13.13 -6.94 8.96
CA ALA A 235 13.73 -5.78 8.31
C ALA A 235 14.12 -4.70 9.34
N ILE A 236 13.26 -4.44 10.34
CA ILE A 236 13.58 -3.50 11.43
C ILE A 236 14.88 -3.90 12.14
N ARG A 237 15.03 -5.18 12.54
CA ARG A 237 16.27 -5.68 13.15
C ARG A 237 17.49 -5.57 12.23
N LEU A 238 17.31 -5.71 10.92
CA LEU A 238 18.38 -5.49 9.95
C LEU A 238 18.84 -4.03 9.98
N TYR A 239 17.92 -3.08 9.89
CA TYR A 239 18.24 -1.66 9.86
C TYR A 239 18.87 -1.17 11.17
N GLU A 240 18.36 -1.61 12.32
CA GLU A 240 18.92 -1.29 13.64
C GLU A 240 20.36 -1.83 13.79
N ARG A 241 20.64 -3.05 13.31
CA ARG A 241 22.01 -3.60 13.28
C ARG A 241 22.94 -2.79 12.39
N LEU A 242 22.42 -2.23 11.30
CA LEU A 242 23.14 -1.33 10.40
C LEU A 242 23.22 0.11 10.92
N LYS A 243 22.76 0.38 12.15
CA LYS A 243 22.80 1.68 12.81
C LYS A 243 21.95 2.75 12.15
N PHE A 244 20.89 2.35 11.44
CA PHE A 244 19.84 3.28 11.10
C PHE A 244 19.12 3.74 12.37
N GLU A 245 18.84 5.03 12.46
CA GLU A 245 18.14 5.67 13.57
C GLU A 245 16.71 6.01 13.12
N ARG A 246 15.73 5.84 14.00
CA ARG A 246 14.33 6.16 13.67
C ARG A 246 14.15 7.68 13.56
N ILE A 247 13.41 8.11 12.55
CA ILE A 247 13.05 9.52 12.33
C ILE A 247 11.52 9.70 12.33
N ASN A 248 11.06 10.91 12.66
CA ASN A 248 9.64 11.25 12.74
C ASN A 248 9.13 11.77 11.39
N VAL A 249 9.16 10.90 10.39
CA VAL A 249 8.64 11.17 9.05
C VAL A 249 7.39 10.34 8.81
N PHE A 250 6.31 11.01 8.42
CA PHE A 250 5.06 10.38 8.05
C PHE A 250 4.99 10.09 6.56
N THR A 251 4.26 9.03 6.23
CA THR A 251 4.00 8.63 4.86
C THR A 251 2.51 8.38 4.69
N ALA A 252 1.97 8.74 3.53
CA ALA A 252 0.55 8.63 3.24
C ALA A 252 0.31 7.87 1.94
N LYS A 253 -0.79 7.13 1.88
CA LYS A 253 -1.18 6.31 0.73
C LYS A 253 -2.67 6.43 0.45
N ASN A 254 -3.06 6.08 -0.77
CA ASN A 254 -4.45 5.96 -1.17
C ASN A 254 -5.09 4.70 -0.56
N LYS A 255 -6.33 4.80 -0.11
CA LYS A 255 -7.18 3.69 0.31
C LYS A 255 -7.63 2.92 -0.92
N ASN A 256 -6.85 1.93 -1.30
CA ASN A 256 -7.14 1.02 -2.41
C ASN A 256 -7.23 -0.44 -1.92
N SER A 257 -7.58 -1.37 -2.81
CA SER A 257 -7.71 -2.80 -2.48
C SER A 257 -6.39 -3.44 -2.02
N PHE A 258 -5.24 -2.96 -2.49
CA PHE A 258 -3.93 -3.46 -2.05
C PHE A 258 -3.58 -3.03 -0.62
N ASN A 259 -4.01 -1.82 -0.24
CA ASN A 259 -3.77 -1.23 1.07
C ASN A 259 -4.87 -1.58 2.09
N GLU A 260 -5.96 -2.22 1.66
CA GLU A 260 -7.13 -2.54 2.48
C GLU A 260 -6.80 -3.09 3.88
N PRO A 261 -5.88 -4.06 4.03
CA PRO A 261 -5.54 -4.58 5.36
C PRO A 261 -4.90 -3.55 6.30
N LEU A 262 -4.32 -2.47 5.75
CA LEU A 262 -3.58 -1.45 6.50
C LEU A 262 -4.47 -0.38 7.13
N PHE A 263 -5.68 -0.17 6.62
CA PHE A 263 -6.58 0.90 7.09
C PHE A 263 -7.93 0.41 7.63
N ILE A 264 -8.28 -0.86 7.42
CA ILE A 264 -9.51 -1.44 7.98
C ILE A 264 -9.28 -2.11 9.35
N GLY A 265 -8.07 -2.59 9.63
CA GLY A 265 -7.76 -3.32 10.87
C GLY A 265 -8.27 -4.77 10.86
N THR A 266 -7.99 -5.51 11.94
CA THR A 266 -8.34 -6.93 12.11
C THR A 266 -9.86 -7.11 12.22
N GLN A 267 -10.47 -7.97 11.40
CA GLN A 267 -11.93 -8.06 11.26
C GLN A 267 -12.53 -9.24 12.05
N PRO A 268 -13.34 -9.01 13.11
CA PRO A 268 -14.15 -10.08 13.73
C PRO A 268 -15.28 -10.63 12.82
N GLN A 269 -15.45 -10.04 11.65
CA GLN A 269 -16.51 -10.30 10.66
C GLN A 269 -16.28 -11.55 9.79
N GLU A 270 -15.13 -12.22 9.88
CA GLU A 270 -14.89 -13.46 9.13
C GLU A 270 -15.91 -14.56 9.46
N LYS A 271 -16.50 -14.49 10.65
CA LYS A 271 -17.57 -15.37 11.11
C LYS A 271 -18.97 -15.02 10.57
N LEU A 272 -19.15 -13.85 9.96
CA LEU A 272 -20.42 -13.46 9.36
C LEU A 272 -20.69 -14.27 8.10
N ASN A 273 -21.97 -14.47 7.81
CA ASN A 273 -22.39 -15.05 6.53
C ASN A 273 -21.96 -14.17 5.33
N PRO A 274 -21.90 -14.71 4.11
CA PRO A 274 -21.38 -13.99 2.95
C PRO A 274 -22.06 -12.65 2.67
N TYR A 275 -23.37 -12.52 2.90
CA TYR A 275 -24.12 -11.29 2.65
C TYR A 275 -23.73 -10.18 3.61
N ALA A 276 -23.75 -10.48 4.91
CA ALA A 276 -23.30 -9.55 5.95
C ALA A 276 -21.83 -9.16 5.73
N ARG A 277 -20.95 -10.13 5.41
CA ARG A 277 -19.52 -9.88 5.20
C ARG A 277 -19.22 -8.93 4.04
N ILE A 278 -19.98 -9.00 2.94
CA ILE A 278 -19.83 -8.07 1.81
C ILE A 278 -20.17 -6.65 2.26
N ILE A 279 -21.28 -6.48 2.97
CA ILE A 279 -21.76 -5.17 3.42
C ILE A 279 -20.80 -4.58 4.45
N THR A 280 -20.38 -5.36 5.45
CA THR A 280 -19.51 -4.89 6.52
C THR A 280 -18.11 -4.54 6.02
N ARG A 281 -17.56 -5.32 5.08
CA ARG A 281 -16.27 -4.99 4.44
C ARG A 281 -16.36 -3.68 3.66
N GLU A 282 -17.42 -3.50 2.88
CA GLU A 282 -17.63 -2.27 2.11
C GLU A 282 -17.87 -1.06 3.01
N ALA A 283 -18.61 -1.24 4.11
CA ALA A 283 -18.81 -0.21 5.12
C ALA A 283 -17.46 0.25 5.70
N GLN A 284 -16.61 -0.67 6.13
CA GLN A 284 -15.29 -0.33 6.67
C GLN A 284 -14.38 0.35 5.64
N ARG A 285 -14.42 -0.08 4.37
CA ARG A 285 -13.69 0.60 3.27
C ARG A 285 -14.05 2.07 3.18
N ARG A 286 -15.31 2.40 3.45
CA ARG A 286 -15.87 3.77 3.47
C ARG A 286 -15.80 4.43 4.85
N GLY A 287 -14.96 3.93 5.75
CA GLY A 287 -14.79 4.50 7.08
C GLY A 287 -16.04 4.44 7.95
N ILE A 288 -17.01 3.58 7.61
CA ILE A 288 -18.19 3.31 8.43
C ILE A 288 -17.78 2.26 9.47
N GLY A 289 -17.98 2.59 10.74
CA GLY A 289 -17.73 1.68 11.85
C GLY A 289 -18.62 0.45 11.75
N VAL A 290 -18.07 -0.72 12.07
CA VAL A 290 -18.83 -1.96 12.12
C VAL A 290 -18.64 -2.61 13.48
N ASN A 291 -19.75 -2.89 14.15
CA ASN A 291 -19.79 -3.65 15.39
C ASN A 291 -20.60 -4.93 15.17
N VAL A 292 -19.96 -6.10 15.30
CA VAL A 292 -20.63 -7.39 15.12
C VAL A 292 -21.36 -7.73 16.41
N LEU A 293 -22.69 -7.80 16.35
CA LEU A 293 -23.54 -8.07 17.53
C LEU A 293 -23.73 -9.58 17.72
N ASP A 294 -24.04 -10.28 16.63
CA ASP A 294 -24.21 -11.73 16.60
C ASP A 294 -23.83 -12.25 15.21
N ALA A 295 -22.70 -12.95 15.12
CA ALA A 295 -22.20 -13.45 13.86
C ALA A 295 -23.05 -14.62 13.30
N GLU A 296 -23.59 -15.47 14.18
CA GLU A 296 -24.36 -16.66 13.81
C GLU A 296 -25.72 -16.25 13.24
N ALA A 297 -26.38 -15.29 13.88
CA ALA A 297 -27.66 -14.76 13.41
C ALA A 297 -27.51 -13.66 12.34
N GLY A 298 -26.28 -13.24 12.03
CA GLY A 298 -25.97 -12.26 10.98
C GLY A 298 -26.27 -10.80 11.36
N PHE A 299 -26.30 -10.47 12.65
CA PHE A 299 -26.54 -9.13 13.17
C PHE A 299 -25.25 -8.33 13.33
N PHE A 300 -25.26 -7.10 12.83
CA PHE A 300 -24.18 -6.15 12.97
C PHE A 300 -24.73 -4.72 12.97
N GLU A 301 -23.99 -3.78 13.54
CA GLU A 301 -24.31 -2.37 13.57
C GLU A 301 -23.34 -1.61 12.65
N LEU A 302 -23.88 -0.71 11.83
CA LEU A 302 -23.13 0.24 11.02
C LEU A 302 -23.17 1.63 11.68
N ALA A 303 -22.02 2.23 11.94
CA ALA A 303 -21.91 3.52 12.63
C ALA A 303 -21.16 4.57 11.80
N LEU A 304 -21.76 5.75 11.62
CA LEU A 304 -21.12 6.90 10.96
C LEU A 304 -21.65 8.22 11.52
N GLY A 305 -20.74 9.13 11.91
CA GLY A 305 -21.11 10.49 12.31
C GLY A 305 -22.06 10.57 13.51
N GLY A 306 -21.92 9.65 14.47
CA GLY A 306 -22.76 9.58 15.67
C GLY A 306 -24.13 8.93 15.46
N ARG A 307 -24.42 8.43 14.25
CA ARG A 307 -25.59 7.59 13.96
C ARG A 307 -25.16 6.14 13.86
N SER A 308 -25.99 5.26 14.39
CA SER A 308 -25.86 3.82 14.26
C SER A 308 -27.13 3.25 13.63
N ILE A 309 -26.97 2.25 12.77
CA ILE A 309 -28.07 1.46 12.21
C ILE A 309 -27.78 -0.01 12.44
N THR A 310 -28.70 -0.71 13.10
CA THR A 310 -28.61 -2.17 13.23
C THR A 310 -29.08 -2.84 11.93
N CYS A 311 -28.29 -3.79 11.46
CA CYS A 311 -28.53 -4.58 10.28
C CYS A 311 -28.56 -6.07 10.61
N ARG A 312 -29.35 -6.81 9.82
CA ARG A 312 -29.30 -8.25 9.72
C ARG A 312 -29.13 -8.60 8.25
N GLU A 313 -27.95 -9.07 7.88
CA GLU A 313 -27.57 -9.23 6.48
C GLU A 313 -27.80 -7.96 5.65
N SER A 314 -28.68 -8.01 4.64
CA SER A 314 -29.05 -6.89 3.78
C SER A 314 -30.21 -6.05 4.31
N LEU A 315 -30.83 -6.45 5.42
CA LEU A 315 -31.91 -5.72 6.08
C LEU A 315 -31.35 -4.77 7.13
N SER A 316 -32.03 -3.65 7.33
CA SER A 316 -31.78 -2.73 8.46
C SER A 316 -33.01 -2.63 9.35
N GLU A 317 -32.85 -2.11 10.57
CA GLU A 317 -33.96 -1.81 11.47
C GLU A 317 -35.00 -0.83 10.89
N LEU A 318 -34.63 -0.09 9.84
CA LEU A 318 -35.54 0.77 9.08
C LEU A 318 -36.45 -0.03 8.13
N THR A 319 -36.17 -1.32 7.93
CA THR A 319 -37.00 -2.21 7.12
C THR A 319 -38.22 -2.64 7.94
N THR A 320 -39.39 -2.17 7.57
CA THR A 320 -40.62 -2.50 8.28
C THR A 320 -40.96 -3.99 8.17
N SER A 321 -41.69 -4.52 9.15
CA SER A 321 -42.21 -5.88 9.10
C SER A 321 -43.04 -6.14 7.84
N ILE A 322 -43.78 -5.13 7.34
CA ILE A 322 -44.55 -5.22 6.10
C ILE A 322 -43.64 -5.38 4.88
N ALA A 323 -42.53 -4.62 4.80
CA ALA A 323 -41.56 -4.77 3.72
C ALA A 323 -40.90 -6.15 3.75
N MET A 324 -40.47 -6.59 4.93
CA MET A 324 -39.90 -7.92 5.14
C MET A 324 -40.88 -9.02 4.71
N SER A 325 -42.14 -8.97 5.15
CA SER A 325 -43.15 -9.96 4.79
C SER A 325 -43.47 -9.99 3.28
N ARG A 326 -43.39 -8.84 2.60
CA ARG A 326 -43.55 -8.80 1.14
C ARG A 326 -42.40 -9.49 0.42
N CYS A 327 -41.17 -9.32 0.90
CA CYS A 327 -39.97 -9.93 0.33
C CYS A 327 -39.85 -11.43 0.64
N ASP A 328 -40.30 -11.87 1.81
CA ASP A 328 -40.30 -13.28 2.23
C ASP A 328 -41.23 -14.13 1.34
N ASP A 329 -42.40 -13.59 0.96
CA ASP A 329 -43.34 -14.26 0.08
C ASP A 329 -43.06 -13.96 -1.40
N LYS A 330 -42.50 -14.95 -2.10
CA LYS A 330 -42.11 -14.85 -3.52
C LYS A 330 -43.30 -14.55 -4.43
N ALA A 331 -44.50 -15.04 -4.11
CA ALA A 331 -45.69 -14.78 -4.89
C ALA A 331 -46.19 -13.34 -4.69
N VAL A 332 -46.10 -12.81 -3.47
CA VAL A 332 -46.38 -11.39 -3.17
C VAL A 332 -45.37 -10.49 -3.87
N THR A 333 -44.07 -10.78 -3.73
CA THR A 333 -42.99 -10.05 -4.41
C THR A 333 -43.23 -10.01 -5.92
N HIS A 334 -43.52 -11.15 -6.54
CA HIS A 334 -43.80 -11.24 -7.97
C HIS A 334 -44.98 -10.36 -8.39
N ARG A 335 -46.11 -10.42 -7.67
CA ARG A 335 -47.28 -9.55 -7.96
C ARG A 335 -46.95 -8.07 -7.80
N CYS A 336 -46.17 -7.70 -6.78
CA CYS A 336 -45.73 -6.32 -6.57
C CYS A 336 -44.88 -5.82 -7.75
N LEU A 337 -43.88 -6.59 -8.17
CA LEU A 337 -43.00 -6.22 -9.28
C LEU A 337 -43.76 -6.17 -10.63
N LYS A 338 -44.65 -7.15 -10.89
CA LYS A 338 -45.51 -7.17 -12.09
C LYS A 338 -46.42 -5.95 -12.15
N ARG A 339 -47.05 -5.57 -11.03
CA ARG A 339 -47.90 -4.37 -10.94
C ARG A 339 -47.12 -3.08 -11.17
N ALA A 340 -45.83 -3.05 -10.82
CA ALA A 340 -44.93 -1.93 -11.11
C ALA A 340 -44.44 -1.90 -12.58
N GLY A 341 -44.92 -2.81 -13.44
CA GLY A 341 -44.54 -2.86 -14.85
C GLY A 341 -43.21 -3.56 -15.14
N LEU A 342 -42.61 -4.21 -14.13
CA LEU A 342 -41.37 -4.96 -14.33
C LEU A 342 -41.65 -6.30 -15.03
N ARG A 343 -40.74 -6.68 -15.94
CA ARG A 343 -40.73 -8.03 -16.51
C ARG A 343 -40.32 -9.01 -15.42
N VAL A 344 -41.25 -9.90 -15.06
CA VAL A 344 -41.05 -10.94 -14.06
C VAL A 344 -41.13 -12.31 -14.74
N PRO A 345 -40.35 -13.31 -14.27
CA PRO A 345 -40.39 -14.66 -14.84
C PRO A 345 -41.80 -15.28 -14.69
N ALA A 346 -42.16 -16.18 -15.59
CA ALA A 346 -43.37 -16.97 -15.40
C ALA A 346 -43.26 -17.77 -14.08
N GLN A 347 -44.37 -17.88 -13.36
CA GLN A 347 -44.42 -18.65 -12.11
C GLN A 347 -45.73 -19.44 -12.04
N LEU A 348 -45.65 -20.60 -11.40
CA LEU A 348 -46.75 -21.52 -11.20
C LEU A 348 -46.63 -22.14 -9.79
N GLN A 349 -47.74 -22.24 -9.06
CA GLN A 349 -47.80 -23.09 -7.89
C GLN A 349 -48.08 -24.53 -8.35
N VAL A 350 -47.16 -25.45 -8.05
CA VAL A 350 -47.30 -26.86 -8.42
C VAL A 350 -48.48 -27.49 -7.69
N GLN A 351 -49.43 -28.04 -8.44
CA GLN A 351 -50.57 -28.78 -7.92
C GLN A 351 -50.45 -30.28 -8.23
N ASP A 352 -49.88 -30.63 -9.38
CA ASP A 352 -49.65 -32.00 -9.81
C ASP A 352 -48.45 -32.10 -10.78
N ALA A 353 -48.03 -33.34 -11.07
CA ALA A 353 -46.86 -33.63 -11.90
C ALA A 353 -47.08 -33.31 -13.39
N GLN A 354 -48.31 -33.43 -13.89
CA GLN A 354 -48.63 -33.17 -15.30
C GLN A 354 -48.50 -31.67 -15.60
N GLN A 355 -49.06 -30.84 -14.72
CA GLN A 355 -48.96 -29.39 -14.77
C GLN A 355 -47.51 -28.92 -14.67
N ALA A 356 -46.73 -29.51 -13.75
CA ALA A 356 -45.31 -29.19 -13.62
C ALA A 356 -44.51 -29.60 -14.87
N GLY A 357 -44.83 -30.76 -15.46
CA GLY A 357 -44.22 -31.23 -16.71
C GLY A 357 -44.45 -30.29 -17.88
N ALA A 358 -45.70 -29.87 -18.11
CA ALA A 358 -46.03 -28.91 -19.16
C ALA A 358 -45.30 -27.56 -18.99
N PHE A 359 -45.18 -27.08 -17.75
CA PHE A 359 -44.45 -25.85 -17.46
C PHE A 359 -42.93 -25.99 -17.71
N LEU A 360 -42.35 -27.15 -17.39
CA LEU A 360 -40.96 -27.44 -17.73
C LEU A 360 -40.75 -27.51 -19.25
N ASP A 361 -41.67 -28.14 -19.97
CA ASP A 361 -41.60 -28.24 -21.44
C ASP A 361 -41.71 -26.86 -22.11
N GLU A 362 -42.51 -25.95 -21.56
CA GLU A 362 -42.64 -24.58 -22.09
C GLU A 362 -41.36 -23.74 -21.84
N TYR A 363 -40.83 -23.76 -20.61
CA TYR A 363 -39.75 -22.85 -20.19
C TYR A 363 -38.34 -23.45 -20.24
N GLN A 364 -38.22 -24.77 -20.45
CA GLN A 364 -36.99 -25.57 -20.62
C GLN A 364 -36.05 -25.63 -19.39
N ALA A 365 -35.98 -24.58 -18.58
CA ALA A 365 -35.20 -24.49 -17.36
C ALA A 365 -35.99 -23.76 -16.27
N ILE A 366 -36.34 -24.48 -15.21
CA ILE A 366 -37.13 -23.95 -14.09
C ILE A 366 -36.43 -24.24 -12.76
N VAL A 367 -36.78 -23.47 -11.73
CA VAL A 367 -36.28 -23.66 -10.36
C VAL A 367 -37.49 -23.77 -9.43
N VAL A 368 -37.55 -24.87 -8.66
CA VAL A 368 -38.59 -25.08 -7.65
C VAL A 368 -38.10 -24.56 -6.31
N LYS A 369 -38.86 -23.65 -5.70
CA LYS A 369 -38.56 -23.04 -4.40
C LYS A 369 -39.83 -22.94 -3.55
N PRO A 370 -39.73 -23.04 -2.21
CA PRO A 370 -40.85 -22.72 -1.34
C PRO A 370 -41.29 -21.27 -1.53
N ALA A 371 -42.60 -21.03 -1.43
CA ALA A 371 -43.19 -19.70 -1.61
C ALA A 371 -42.66 -18.69 -0.58
N ARG A 372 -42.32 -19.16 0.62
CA ARG A 372 -41.71 -18.37 1.71
C ARG A 372 -40.29 -18.83 2.01
N GLY A 373 -39.46 -17.92 2.53
CA GLY A 373 -38.08 -18.17 2.95
C GLY A 373 -37.03 -17.51 2.10
#